data_AF-A0A6A5FW16-F1
#
_entry.id   AF-A0A6A5FW16-F1
#
_cell.length_a   1.000
_cell.length_b   1.000
_cell.length_c   1.000
_cell.angle_alpha   90.00
_cell.angle_beta   90.00
_cell.angle_gamma   90.00
#
_symmetry.space_group_name_H-M   'P 1'
#
loop_
_entity.id
_entity.type
_entity.pdbx_description
1 polymer ?
#
loop_
_entity_poly.entity_id
_entity_poly.type
_entity_poly.pdbx_seq_one_letter_code
_entity_poly.pdbx_strand_id
1 'polypeptide(L)'
;MPDKITTAGWKHVRMYLPKPQKQCDCHVNDPPPWTGEVHGLSQALMSKTLTMRIFWWIVIIICISLGAFTTLLIIIEYIQGPTATSTTIRLVNSLEFPAITICPKIPDSFNISGIRGDIKESIPDISDKSADDLLEQVLKMMAQLNDLFSDTL
;
A
#
# COMPACT_ATOMS: atom_id res chain seq x y z
N MET A 1 1.59 56.72 -53.28
CA MET A 1 1.85 56.01 -54.55
C MET A 1 2.83 56.85 -55.33
N PRO A 2 4.01 56.27 -55.64
CA PRO A 2 4.12 55.53 -56.89
C PRO A 2 4.60 54.08 -56.71
N ASP A 3 4.24 53.31 -57.72
CA ASP A 3 4.32 51.87 -57.90
C ASP A 3 5.72 51.45 -58.35
N LYS A 4 6.29 50.36 -57.81
CA LYS A 4 7.03 49.27 -58.52
C LYS A 4 7.19 48.05 -57.60
N ILE A 5 6.36 47.02 -57.79
CA ILE A 5 6.64 45.67 -57.29
C ILE A 5 7.62 45.04 -58.27
N THR A 6 8.89 44.94 -57.89
CA THR A 6 9.89 44.15 -58.61
C THR A 6 9.56 42.68 -58.49
N THR A 7 9.05 42.08 -59.58
CA THR A 7 8.84 40.64 -59.71
C THR A 7 10.18 39.92 -59.64
N ALA A 8 10.39 39.15 -58.57
CA ALA A 8 11.51 38.22 -58.46
C ALA A 8 11.43 37.19 -59.60
N GLY A 9 12.57 36.96 -60.28
CA GLY A 9 12.65 36.12 -61.47
C GLY A 9 12.14 34.70 -61.24
N TRP A 10 11.17 34.28 -62.04
CA TRP A 10 10.69 32.91 -62.07
C TRP A 10 11.71 32.03 -62.80
N LYS A 11 12.47 31.22 -62.06
CA LYS A 11 13.20 30.08 -62.64
C LYS A 11 12.20 28.95 -62.90
N HIS A 12 11.90 28.69 -64.16
CA HIS A 12 11.00 27.61 -64.55
C HIS A 12 11.70 26.25 -64.31
N VAL A 13 11.39 25.57 -63.22
CA VAL A 13 11.89 24.22 -62.94
C VAL A 13 10.96 23.23 -63.63
N ARG A 14 11.46 22.47 -64.62
CA ARG A 14 10.71 21.39 -65.27
C ARG A 14 10.74 20.16 -64.36
N MET A 15 9.62 19.89 -63.67
CA MET A 15 9.43 18.62 -62.98
C MET A 15 9.02 17.55 -63.99
N TYR A 16 9.84 16.51 -64.14
CA TYR A 16 9.46 15.32 -64.89
C TYR A 16 8.62 14.43 -63.98
N LEU A 17 7.29 14.56 -64.05
CA LEU A 17 6.41 13.59 -63.40
C LEU A 17 6.46 12.28 -64.21
N PRO A 18 6.73 11.13 -63.57
CA PRO A 18 6.64 9.85 -64.26
C PRO A 18 5.21 9.62 -64.76
N LYS A 19 5.06 8.95 -65.92
CA LYS A 19 3.75 8.61 -66.51
C LYS A 19 2.86 7.92 -65.45
N PRO A 20 1.54 8.17 -65.47
CA PRO A 20 0.62 7.51 -64.56
C PRO A 20 0.78 6.00 -64.70
N GLN A 21 1.29 5.36 -63.65
CA GLN A 21 1.38 3.92 -63.56
C GLN A 21 -0.05 3.39 -63.61
N LYS A 22 -0.30 2.38 -64.46
CA LYS A 22 -1.59 1.70 -64.55
C LYS A 22 -1.96 1.29 -63.13
N GLN A 23 -3.05 1.82 -62.59
CA GLN A 23 -3.44 1.61 -61.19
C GLN A 23 -3.65 0.12 -60.97
N CYS A 24 -2.67 -0.52 -60.33
CA CYS A 24 -2.83 -1.86 -59.84
C CYS A 24 -3.92 -1.83 -58.76
N ASP A 25 -4.81 -2.81 -58.77
CA ASP A 25 -5.84 -3.02 -57.75
C ASP A 25 -5.16 -3.47 -56.44
N CYS A 26 -4.41 -2.56 -55.83
CA CYS A 26 -3.50 -2.85 -54.72
C CYS A 26 -4.21 -2.93 -53.36
N HIS A 27 -5.50 -2.62 -53.28
CA HIS A 27 -6.21 -2.43 -52.01
C HIS A 27 -7.52 -3.23 -51.88
N VAL A 28 -7.78 -4.19 -52.77
CA VAL A 28 -9.07 -4.93 -52.73
C VAL A 28 -9.10 -5.96 -51.59
N ASN A 29 -7.94 -6.41 -51.09
CA ASN A 29 -7.84 -7.46 -50.06
C ASN A 29 -6.93 -7.10 -48.88
N ASP A 30 -6.61 -5.82 -48.70
CA ASP A 30 -5.77 -5.44 -47.57
C ASP A 30 -6.54 -5.53 -46.26
N PRO A 31 -5.92 -6.09 -45.21
CA PRO A 31 -6.53 -6.12 -43.90
C PRO A 31 -6.70 -4.69 -43.38
N PRO A 32 -7.75 -4.43 -42.58
CA PRO A 32 -8.01 -3.10 -42.04
C PRO A 32 -6.85 -2.62 -41.17
N PRO A 33 -6.65 -1.29 -41.04
CA PRO A 33 -5.44 -0.70 -40.45
C PRO A 33 -5.18 -1.13 -39.00
N TRP A 34 -6.22 -1.47 -38.23
CA TRP A 34 -6.10 -1.94 -36.84
C TRP A 34 -5.39 -3.30 -36.70
N THR A 35 -5.28 -4.08 -37.78
CA THR A 35 -4.58 -5.38 -37.73
C THR A 35 -3.08 -5.25 -37.49
N GLY A 36 -2.50 -4.06 -37.73
CA GLY A 36 -1.12 -3.74 -37.37
C GLY A 36 -0.93 -3.43 -35.89
N GLU A 37 -2.00 -3.05 -35.18
CA GLU A 37 -1.97 -2.77 -33.74
C GLU A 37 -1.93 -4.07 -32.92
N VAL A 38 -2.59 -5.11 -33.43
CA VAL A 38 -2.56 -6.45 -32.82
C VAL A 38 -1.31 -7.19 -33.28
N HIS A 39 -0.30 -7.22 -32.41
CA HIS A 39 0.96 -7.90 -32.69
C HIS A 39 0.73 -9.36 -33.05
N GLY A 40 1.27 -9.80 -34.20
CA GLY A 40 1.12 -11.16 -34.72
C GLY A 40 -0.12 -11.39 -35.62
N LEU A 41 -1.18 -10.58 -35.51
CA LEU A 41 -2.38 -10.72 -36.33
C LEU A 41 -2.11 -10.44 -37.81
N SER A 42 -1.33 -9.40 -38.10
CA SER A 42 -0.86 -9.11 -39.46
C SER A 42 -0.09 -10.30 -40.06
N GLN A 43 0.70 -11.03 -39.27
CA GLN A 43 1.48 -12.18 -39.74
C GLN A 43 0.59 -13.41 -39.98
N ALA A 44 -0.43 -13.61 -39.15
CA ALA A 44 -1.43 -14.64 -39.35
C ALA A 44 -2.25 -14.41 -40.63
N LEU A 45 -2.59 -13.15 -40.95
CA LEU A 45 -3.38 -12.79 -42.13
C LEU A 45 -2.55 -12.75 -43.43
N MET A 46 -1.34 -12.18 -43.39
CA MET A 46 -0.53 -11.92 -44.59
C MET A 46 0.44 -13.03 -44.97
N SER A 47 0.56 -14.10 -44.18
CA SER A 47 1.47 -15.20 -44.53
C SER A 47 1.05 -15.91 -45.83
N LYS A 48 2.04 -16.27 -46.65
CA LYS A 48 1.83 -16.78 -48.02
C LYS A 48 1.41 -18.25 -48.08
N THR A 49 1.76 -19.04 -47.06
CA THR A 49 1.52 -20.49 -47.02
C THR A 49 0.53 -20.85 -45.91
N LEU A 50 -0.34 -21.83 -46.17
CA LEU A 50 -1.35 -22.29 -45.19
C LEU A 50 -0.72 -22.81 -43.90
N THR A 51 0.39 -23.54 -43.99
CA THR A 51 1.13 -24.03 -42.82
C THR A 51 1.61 -22.89 -41.92
N MET A 52 2.11 -21.80 -42.52
CA MET A 52 2.57 -20.63 -41.77
C MET A 52 1.41 -19.87 -41.14
N ARG A 53 0.28 -19.76 -41.85
CA ARG A 53 -0.99 -19.23 -41.30
C ARG A 53 -1.39 -19.98 -40.04
N ILE A 54 -1.48 -21.31 -40.12
CA ILE A 54 -1.89 -22.17 -38.99
C ILE A 54 -0.92 -22.02 -37.83
N PHE A 55 0.39 -21.99 -38.09
CA PHE A 55 1.39 -21.75 -37.06
C PHE A 55 1.15 -20.43 -36.30
N TRP A 56 0.95 -19.32 -37.02
CA TRP A 56 0.70 -18.03 -36.37
C TRP A 56 -0.61 -18.00 -35.60
N TRP A 57 -1.65 -18.69 -36.07
CA TRP A 57 -2.91 -18.84 -35.33
C TRP A 57 -2.71 -19.61 -34.02
N ILE A 58 -1.94 -20.70 -34.03
CA ILE A 58 -1.61 -21.46 -32.81
C ILE A 58 -0.86 -20.57 -31.83
N VAL A 59 0.15 -19.82 -32.29
CA VAL A 59 0.91 -18.89 -31.44
C VAL A 59 0.01 -17.84 -30.81
N ILE A 60 -0.87 -17.21 -31.59
CA ILE A 60 -1.82 -16.20 -31.08
C ILE A 60 -2.74 -16.81 -30.01
N ILE A 61 -3.31 -17.99 -30.25
CA ILE A 61 -4.21 -18.65 -29.31
C ILE A 61 -3.48 -18.96 -27.99
N ILE A 62 -2.24 -19.43 -28.06
CA ILE A 62 -1.42 -19.70 -26.87
C ILE A 62 -1.11 -18.41 -26.11
N CYS A 63 -0.73 -17.34 -26.81
CA CYS A 63 -0.46 -16.06 -26.16
C CYS A 63 -1.70 -15.47 -25.48
N ILE A 64 -2.87 -15.55 -26.12
CA ILE A 64 -4.13 -15.09 -25.54
C ILE A 64 -4.50 -15.93 -24.32
N SER A 65 -4.36 -17.26 -24.37
CA SER A 65 -4.72 -18.13 -23.25
C SER A 65 -3.81 -17.91 -22.05
N LEU A 66 -2.49 -17.82 -22.27
CA LEU A 66 -1.52 -17.52 -21.20
C LEU A 66 -1.75 -16.12 -20.63
N GLY A 67 -1.98 -15.12 -21.48
CA GLY A 67 -2.28 -13.75 -21.05
C GLY A 67 -3.57 -13.65 -20.24
N ALA A 68 -4.63 -14.35 -20.66
CA ALA A 68 -5.89 -14.39 -19.92
C ALA A 68 -5.72 -15.10 -18.57
N PHE A 69 -4.99 -16.21 -18.54
CA PHE A 69 -4.72 -16.96 -17.32
C PHE A 69 -3.92 -16.13 -16.29
N THR A 70 -2.82 -15.49 -16.71
CA THR A 70 -2.03 -14.64 -15.80
C THR A 70 -2.81 -13.42 -15.33
N THR A 71 -3.58 -12.79 -16.21
CA THR A 71 -4.47 -11.68 -15.86
C THR A 71 -5.50 -12.10 -14.81
N LEU A 72 -6.10 -13.30 -14.95
CA LEU A 72 -7.03 -13.84 -13.97
C LEU A 72 -6.37 -14.05 -12.60
N LEU A 73 -5.15 -14.58 -12.57
CA LEU A 73 -4.40 -14.76 -11.30
C LEU A 73 -4.15 -13.41 -10.61
N ILE A 74 -3.74 -12.39 -11.35
CA ILE A 74 -3.51 -11.04 -10.81
C ILE A 74 -4.82 -10.44 -10.29
N ILE A 75 -5.94 -10.63 -10.99
CA ILE A 75 -7.25 -10.14 -10.54
C ILE A 75 -7.66 -10.83 -9.24
N ILE A 76 -7.46 -12.15 -9.14
CA ILE A 76 -7.76 -12.90 -7.91
C ILE A 76 -6.89 -12.39 -6.75
N GLU A 77 -5.59 -12.22 -6.97
CA GLU A 77 -4.66 -11.68 -5.97
C GLU A 77 -5.08 -10.27 -5.53
N TYR A 78 -5.46 -9.41 -6.46
CA TYR A 78 -5.95 -8.06 -6.17
C TYR A 78 -7.22 -8.08 -5.31
N ILE A 79 -8.19 -8.94 -5.61
CA ILE A 79 -9.43 -9.07 -4.84
C ILE A 79 -9.17 -9.64 -3.44
N GLN A 80 -8.22 -10.57 -3.31
CA GLN A 80 -7.84 -11.15 -2.01
C GLN A 80 -7.12 -10.15 -1.11
N GLY A 81 -6.55 -9.07 -1.67
CA GLY A 81 -5.93 -7.98 -0.93
C GLY A 81 -4.84 -8.42 0.06
N PRO A 82 -3.91 -9.33 -0.31
CA PRO A 82 -2.86 -9.73 0.61
C PRO A 82 -2.04 -8.49 1.02
N THR A 83 -1.92 -8.27 2.33
CA THR A 83 -1.16 -7.14 2.86
C THR A 83 0.27 -7.60 3.15
N ALA A 84 1.25 -7.00 2.48
CA ALA A 84 2.65 -7.17 2.79
C ALA A 84 3.06 -6.16 3.87
N THR A 85 3.37 -6.64 5.08
CA THR A 85 3.91 -5.78 6.15
C THR A 85 5.41 -5.58 5.94
N SER A 86 5.83 -4.36 5.66
CA SER A 86 7.25 -3.98 5.64
C SER A 86 7.64 -3.43 7.01
N THR A 87 8.51 -4.14 7.74
CA THR A 87 9.08 -3.67 9.00
C THR A 87 10.37 -2.92 8.74
N THR A 88 10.36 -1.60 8.92
CA THR A 88 11.57 -0.78 8.81
C THR A 88 11.91 -0.18 10.17
N ILE A 89 13.13 -0.44 10.67
CA ILE A 89 13.63 0.22 11.87
C ILE A 89 14.12 1.61 11.46
N ARG A 90 13.45 2.66 11.95
CA ARG A 90 13.89 4.05 11.77
C ARG A 90 14.52 4.55 13.05
N LEU A 91 15.78 4.99 12.98
CA LEU A 91 16.45 5.64 14.09
C LEU A 91 15.95 7.09 14.16
N VAL A 92 15.37 7.47 15.30
CA VAL A 92 14.83 8.81 15.56
C VAL A 92 15.61 9.48 16.68
N ASN A 93 15.75 10.81 16.63
CA ASN A 93 16.56 11.56 17.60
C ASN A 93 15.90 11.67 18.99
N SER A 94 14.58 11.48 19.06
CA SER A 94 13.79 11.48 20.29
C SER A 94 12.55 10.62 20.09
N LEU A 95 12.12 9.93 21.14
CA LEU A 95 10.93 9.09 21.17
C LEU A 95 10.12 9.48 22.40
N GLU A 96 8.79 9.49 22.28
CA GLU A 96 7.93 9.74 23.43
C GLU A 96 8.09 8.61 24.46
N PHE A 97 8.25 8.99 25.72
CA PHE A 97 8.41 8.01 26.78
C PHE A 97 7.06 7.31 27.01
N PRO A 98 7.00 5.97 26.98
CA PRO A 98 5.74 5.25 27.13
C PRO A 98 5.18 5.44 28.54
N ALA A 99 3.86 5.35 28.67
CA ALA A 99 3.22 5.28 29.98
C ALA A 99 3.69 4.00 30.69
N ILE A 100 4.29 4.16 31.87
CA ILE A 100 4.68 3.05 32.72
C ILE A 100 3.60 2.86 33.77
N THR A 101 2.88 1.74 33.69
CA THR A 101 1.94 1.31 34.74
C THR A 101 2.63 0.27 35.62
N ILE A 102 2.78 0.60 36.90
CA ILE A 102 3.33 -0.30 37.91
C ILE A 102 2.17 -0.85 38.73
N CYS A 103 1.98 -2.17 38.72
CA CYS A 103 0.98 -2.83 39.55
C CYS A 103 1.65 -3.51 40.74
N PRO A 104 1.14 -3.33 41.98
CA PRO A 104 1.60 -4.11 43.12
C PRO A 104 1.26 -5.60 42.91
N LYS A 105 2.20 -6.48 43.28
CA LYS A 105 2.09 -7.93 43.09
C LYS A 105 0.91 -8.55 43.86
N ILE A 106 0.46 -7.90 44.93
CA ILE A 106 -0.58 -8.43 45.81
C ILE A 106 -1.56 -7.27 46.08
N PRO A 107 -2.84 -7.40 45.69
CA PRO A 107 -3.83 -6.33 45.89
C PRO A 107 -4.19 -6.12 47.38
N ASP A 108 -3.91 -7.10 48.25
CA ASP A 108 -4.45 -7.14 49.62
C ASP A 108 -3.44 -7.52 50.71
N SER A 109 -2.12 -7.28 50.56
CA SER A 109 -1.17 -7.63 51.64
C SER A 109 -1.05 -6.56 52.74
N PHE A 110 -2.18 -6.05 53.26
CA PHE A 110 -2.17 -5.32 54.53
C PHE A 110 -2.22 -6.33 55.68
N ASN A 111 -1.06 -6.88 56.05
CA ASN A 111 -0.94 -7.66 57.26
C ASN A 111 -0.94 -6.73 58.48
N ILE A 112 -2.14 -6.40 58.97
CA ILE A 112 -2.38 -5.57 60.15
C ILE A 112 -1.56 -6.05 61.36
N SER A 113 -1.46 -7.37 61.56
CA SER A 113 -0.70 -7.92 62.68
C SER A 113 0.81 -7.72 62.54
N GLY A 114 1.34 -7.78 61.31
CA GLY A 114 2.74 -7.48 61.01
C GLY A 114 3.05 -6.00 61.20
N ILE A 115 2.22 -5.13 60.65
CA ILE A 115 2.38 -3.67 60.76
C ILE A 115 2.28 -3.20 62.21
N ARG A 116 1.37 -3.78 63.01
CA ARG A 116 1.28 -3.49 64.45
C ARG A 116 2.54 -3.92 65.20
N GLY A 117 3.16 -5.04 64.79
CA GLY A 117 4.47 -5.46 65.29
C GLY A 117 5.55 -4.43 64.97
N ASP A 118 5.61 -3.97 63.72
CA ASP A 118 6.60 -3.00 63.25
C ASP A 118 6.44 -1.62 63.91
N ILE A 119 5.21 -1.17 64.17
CA ILE A 119 4.91 0.08 64.87
C ILE A 119 5.43 0.03 66.31
N LYS A 120 5.22 -1.10 67.00
CA LYS A 120 5.70 -1.28 68.38
C LYS A 120 7.22 -1.36 68.47
N GLU A 121 7.86 -1.94 67.45
CA GLU A 121 9.32 -1.95 67.36
C GLU A 121 9.88 -0.54 67.12
N SER A 122 9.22 0.26 66.29
CA SER A 122 9.67 1.61 65.94
C SER A 122 9.35 2.66 67.02
N ILE A 123 8.30 2.46 67.81
CA ILE A 123 7.84 3.36 68.87
C ILE A 123 7.64 2.54 70.16
N PRO A 124 8.71 2.30 70.94
CA PRO A 124 8.59 1.61 72.21
C PRO A 124 7.75 2.44 73.19
N ASP A 125 6.84 1.80 73.92
CA ASP A 125 5.87 2.39 74.86
C ASP A 125 4.57 2.97 74.26
N ILE A 126 4.28 2.69 72.99
CA ILE A 126 2.95 2.99 72.43
C ILE A 126 1.87 2.05 72.99
N SER A 127 0.75 2.60 73.45
CA SER A 127 -0.40 1.81 73.88
C SER A 127 -1.06 1.09 72.70
N ASP A 128 -1.58 -0.11 72.93
CA ASP A 128 -2.26 -0.91 71.89
C ASP A 128 -3.38 -0.15 71.18
N LYS A 129 -4.13 0.66 71.94
CA LYS A 129 -5.23 1.48 71.40
C LYS A 129 -4.72 2.58 70.48
N SER A 130 -3.60 3.21 70.84
CA SER A 130 -3.00 4.25 70.02
C SER A 130 -2.39 3.69 68.73
N ALA A 131 -1.82 2.49 68.77
CA ALA A 131 -1.31 1.81 67.57
C ALA A 131 -2.46 1.39 66.63
N ASP A 132 -3.57 0.89 67.18
CA ASP A 132 -4.76 0.52 66.40
C ASP A 132 -5.44 1.78 65.80
N ASP A 133 -5.50 2.91 66.52
CA ASP A 133 -6.03 4.19 66.01
C ASP A 133 -5.22 4.74 64.84
N LEU A 134 -3.89 4.66 64.90
CA LEU A 134 -2.99 5.06 63.80
C LEU A 134 -3.22 4.21 62.55
N LEU A 135 -3.39 2.90 62.75
CA LEU A 135 -3.64 1.98 61.66
C LEU A 135 -5.00 2.23 61.01
N GLU A 136 -6.03 2.50 61.80
CA GLU A 136 -7.37 2.84 61.31
C GLU A 136 -7.36 4.13 60.49
N GLN A 137 -6.60 5.15 60.91
CA GLN A 137 -6.46 6.40 60.17
C GLN A 137 -5.80 6.19 58.80
N VAL A 138 -4.74 5.38 58.74
CA VAL A 138 -4.03 5.05 57.49
C VAL A 138 -4.91 4.22 56.57
N LEU A 139 -5.64 3.23 57.09
CA LEU A 139 -6.56 2.40 56.32
C LEU A 139 -7.73 3.22 55.73
N LYS A 140 -8.31 4.14 56.51
CA LYS A 140 -9.34 5.06 56.00
C LYS A 140 -8.82 5.94 54.86
N MET A 141 -7.60 6.45 54.98
CA MET A 141 -7.00 7.27 53.93
C MET A 141 -6.78 6.47 52.63
N MET A 142 -6.38 5.20 52.75
CA MET A 142 -6.20 4.33 51.58
C MET A 142 -7.52 3.90 50.95
N ALA A 143 -8.57 3.67 51.74
CA ALA A 143 -9.91 3.40 51.22
C ALA A 143 -10.46 4.60 50.42
N GLN A 144 -10.28 5.82 50.93
CA GLN A 144 -10.70 7.03 50.22
C GLN A 144 -9.96 7.24 48.89
N LEU A 145 -8.67 6.88 48.83
CA LEU A 145 -7.90 6.90 47.58
C LEU A 145 -8.40 5.85 46.58
N ASN A 146 -8.85 4.70 47.07
CA ASN A 146 -9.39 3.63 46.24
C ASN A 146 -10.79 4.00 45.68
N ASP A 147 -11.64 4.64 46.49
CA ASP A 147 -12.93 5.17 46.04
C ASP A 147 -12.73 6.29 45.00
N LEU A 148 -11.77 7.20 45.22
CA LEU A 148 -11.43 8.24 44.22
C LEU A 148 -10.99 7.65 42.88
N PHE A 149 -10.30 6.51 42.92
CA PHE A 149 -9.82 5.79 41.73
C PHE A 149 -10.95 5.00 41.05
N SER A 150 -11.96 4.54 41.81
CA SER A 150 -13.14 3.86 41.27
C SER A 150 -14.13 4.83 40.61
N ASP A 151 -14.21 6.08 41.07
CA ASP A 151 -15.09 7.11 40.51
C ASP A 151 -14.51 7.79 39.25
N THR A 152 -13.24 7.54 38.93
CA THR A 152 -12.55 8.08 37.74
C THR A 152 -12.45 7.09 36.57
N LEU A 153 -13.04 5.88 36.71
CA LEU A 153 -13.13 4.83 35.68
C LEU A 153 -14.54 4.70 35.10
#